data_AF-A0A3S1A0M5-F1
#
_entry.id   AF-A0A3S1A0M5-F1
#
_cell.length_a   1.000
_cell.length_b   1.000
_cell.length_c   1.000
_cell.angle_alpha   90.00
_cell.angle_beta   90.00
_cell.angle_gamma   90.00
#
_symmetry.space_group_name_H-M   'P 1'
#
loop_
_entity.id
_entity.type
_entity.pdbx_description
1 polymer ?
#
loop_
_entity_poly.entity_id
_entity_poly.type
_entity_poly.pdbx_seq_one_letter_code
_entity_poly.pdbx_strand_id
1 'polypeptide(L)'
;MSQQAATVLKNVFQFATILNQASNTDIQKWDDVSVSNAVDWAEYCQELYIRLKGLPCESDLNSQLAQMTMLLAPVSCLHLTLDSLQSAKYLLVNTLMSNPSLSTQLQGKLRVTLSNTQDGKEILSKIQLENSRRNNAMNFFESLQQSSESTEKELESPANFLVHHLINIVSCAKKKDRFESYCYAVCDKLMRSTGGNGVFVNMFKLK
;
A
#
# COMPACT_ATOMS: atom_id res chain seq x y z
N MET A 1 29.25 3.41 17.31
CA MET A 1 28.32 4.23 16.50
C MET A 1 28.57 5.69 16.77
N SER A 2 28.65 6.53 15.75
CA SER A 2 28.73 7.98 15.94
C SER A 2 27.42 8.50 16.54
N GLN A 3 27.48 9.56 17.34
CA GLN A 3 26.29 10.20 17.96
C GLN A 3 25.24 10.61 16.91
N GLN A 4 25.69 10.91 15.69
CA GLN A 4 24.84 11.24 14.55
C GLN A 4 24.02 10.04 14.05
N ALA A 5 24.60 8.84 13.99
CA ALA A 5 23.89 7.63 13.58
C ALA A 5 22.78 7.24 14.56
N ALA A 6 23.04 7.37 15.87
CA ALA A 6 22.05 7.11 16.91
C ALA A 6 20.85 8.08 16.82
N THR A 7 21.09 9.36 16.55
CA THR A 7 20.04 10.37 16.36
C THR A 7 19.19 10.07 15.12
N VAL A 8 19.82 9.71 14.00
CA VAL A 8 19.11 9.32 12.77
C VAL A 8 18.18 8.14 13.04
N LEU A 9 18.68 7.08 13.68
CA LEU A 9 17.88 5.88 13.97
C LEU A 9 16.71 6.18 14.90
N LYS A 10 16.93 7.02 15.93
CA LYS A 10 15.85 7.47 16.83
C LYS A 10 14.75 8.20 16.05
N ASN A 11 15.14 9.08 15.14
CA ASN A 11 14.22 9.88 14.36
C ASN A 11 13.43 9.02 13.36
N VAL A 12 14.09 8.09 12.67
CA VAL A 12 13.39 7.16 11.77
C VAL A 12 12.48 6.21 12.57
N PHE A 13 12.88 5.79 13.76
CA PHE A 13 12.02 4.98 14.63
C PHE A 13 10.78 5.74 15.12
N GLN A 14 10.90 7.05 15.37
CA GLN A 14 9.75 7.89 15.66
C GLN A 14 8.77 7.90 14.49
N PHE A 15 9.26 8.05 13.25
CA PHE A 15 8.42 7.95 12.07
C PHE A 15 7.77 6.57 11.91
N ALA A 16 8.51 5.49 12.20
CA ALA A 16 7.97 4.14 12.22
C ALA A 16 6.82 3.98 13.24
N THR A 17 6.96 4.61 14.41
CA THR A 17 5.93 4.65 15.45
C THR A 17 4.68 5.38 14.96
N ILE A 18 4.85 6.51 14.27
CA ILE A 18 3.77 7.28 13.66
C ILE A 18 3.05 6.45 12.60
N LEU A 19 3.79 5.74 11.73
CA LEU A 19 3.19 4.84 10.73
C LEU A 19 2.41 3.71 11.39
N ASN A 20 2.93 3.13 12.47
CA ASN A 20 2.24 2.09 13.23
C ASN A 20 0.92 2.62 13.80
N GLN A 21 0.94 3.77 14.48
CA GLN A 21 -0.25 4.46 14.99
C GLN A 21 -1.24 4.82 13.86
N ALA A 22 -0.73 5.21 12.70
CA ALA A 22 -1.56 5.54 11.56
C ALA A 22 -2.27 4.32 10.96
N SER A 23 -1.76 3.11 11.20
CA SER A 23 -2.31 1.85 10.68
C SER A 23 -3.26 1.13 11.63
N ASN A 24 -3.38 1.58 12.87
CA ASN A 24 -4.17 0.92 13.90
C ASN A 24 -5.25 1.88 14.47
N THR A 25 -5.93 1.48 15.54
CA THR A 25 -7.06 2.23 16.10
C THR A 25 -6.63 3.50 16.85
N ASP A 26 -5.34 3.68 17.14
CA ASP A 26 -4.85 4.88 17.83
C ASP A 26 -5.05 6.16 17.01
N ILE A 27 -5.19 6.03 15.68
CA ILE A 27 -5.53 7.13 14.78
C ILE A 27 -6.81 7.87 15.18
N GLN A 28 -7.73 7.23 15.91
CA GLN A 28 -8.97 7.86 16.38
C GLN A 28 -8.73 9.02 17.35
N LYS A 29 -7.56 9.04 18.00
CA LYS A 29 -7.15 10.09 18.93
C LYS A 29 -6.45 11.25 18.24
N TRP A 30 -6.16 11.14 16.94
CA TRP A 30 -5.43 12.17 16.22
C TRP A 30 -6.33 13.37 15.94
N ASP A 31 -5.72 14.54 16.03
CA ASP A 31 -6.28 15.83 15.63
C ASP A 31 -5.53 16.40 14.42
N ASP A 32 -5.92 17.61 13.99
CA ASP A 32 -5.28 18.30 12.88
C ASP A 32 -3.76 18.49 13.10
N VAL A 33 -3.37 18.76 14.35
CA VAL A 33 -1.96 18.98 14.73
C VAL A 33 -1.18 17.68 14.62
N SER A 34 -1.74 16.56 15.09
CA SER A 34 -1.14 15.23 14.99
C SER A 34 -0.90 14.83 13.53
N VAL A 35 -1.87 15.10 12.66
CA VAL A 35 -1.74 14.83 11.21
C VAL A 35 -0.66 15.71 10.59
N SER A 36 -0.64 17.02 10.90
CA SER A 36 0.40 17.93 10.40
C SER A 36 1.80 17.46 10.83
N ASN A 37 1.98 17.18 12.12
CA ASN A 37 3.24 16.69 12.67
C ASN A 37 3.68 15.38 12.00
N ALA A 38 2.74 14.48 11.71
CA ALA A 38 3.05 13.24 11.00
C ALA A 38 3.58 13.51 9.59
N VAL A 39 2.98 14.47 8.86
CA VAL A 39 3.45 14.90 7.55
C VAL A 39 4.85 15.52 7.64
N ASP A 40 5.10 16.39 8.63
CA ASP A 40 6.42 16.98 8.85
C ASP A 40 7.49 15.91 9.11
N TRP A 41 7.16 14.88 9.90
CA TRP A 41 8.03 13.73 10.12
C TRP A 41 8.33 12.94 8.83
N ALA A 42 7.34 12.82 7.94
CA ALA A 42 7.52 12.15 6.66
C ALA A 42 8.44 12.95 5.73
N GLU A 43 8.28 14.27 5.67
CA GLU A 43 9.16 15.17 4.90
C GLU A 43 10.59 15.14 5.43
N TYR A 44 10.75 15.17 6.75
CA TYR A 44 12.05 15.00 7.40
C TYR A 44 12.72 13.67 7.04
N CYS A 45 11.96 12.58 6.96
CA CYS A 45 12.51 11.29 6.53
C CYS A 45 12.97 11.30 5.06
N GLN A 46 12.26 12.00 4.18
CA GLN A 46 12.69 12.19 2.79
C GLN A 46 13.98 13.01 2.69
N GLU A 47 14.16 14.03 3.54
CA GLU A 47 15.44 14.74 3.62
C GLU A 47 16.57 13.86 4.13
N LEU A 48 16.31 13.01 5.14
CA LEU A 48 17.29 12.06 5.63
C LEU A 48 17.72 11.08 4.53
N TYR A 49 16.79 10.60 3.71
CA TYR A 49 17.12 9.77 2.55
C TYR A 49 18.14 10.45 1.64
N ILE A 50 17.88 11.71 1.24
CA ILE A 50 18.76 12.47 0.35
C ILE A 50 20.17 12.60 0.95
N ARG A 51 20.28 12.78 2.27
CA ARG A 51 21.57 12.96 2.96
C ARG A 51 22.35 11.65 3.16
N LEU A 52 21.66 10.52 3.25
CA LEU A 52 22.24 9.24 3.64
C LEU A 52 22.45 8.27 2.47
N LYS A 53 21.70 8.43 1.38
CA LYS A 53 21.77 7.54 0.23
C LYS A 53 23.16 7.56 -0.41
N GLY A 54 23.73 6.38 -0.67
CA GLY A 54 25.05 6.23 -1.27
C GLY A 54 26.22 6.43 -0.29
N LEU A 55 25.96 6.65 1.00
CA LEU A 55 27.01 6.66 2.00
C LEU A 55 27.45 5.22 2.35
N PRO A 56 28.72 5.01 2.76
CA PRO A 56 29.22 3.68 3.16
C PRO A 56 28.45 3.02 4.30
N CYS A 57 27.73 3.81 5.11
CA CYS A 57 26.94 3.33 6.24
C CYS A 57 25.51 2.88 5.88
N GLU A 58 25.11 2.94 4.60
CA GLU A 58 23.75 2.61 4.15
C GLU A 58 23.33 1.17 4.52
N SER A 59 24.20 0.19 4.31
CA SER A 59 23.93 -1.22 4.62
C SER A 59 23.69 -1.43 6.12
N ASP A 60 24.53 -0.81 6.95
CA ASP A 60 24.43 -0.92 8.41
C ASP A 60 23.15 -0.23 8.92
N LEU A 61 22.81 0.92 8.36
CA LEU A 61 21.56 1.62 8.67
C LEU A 61 20.34 0.78 8.29
N ASN A 62 20.31 0.20 7.10
CA ASN A 62 19.21 -0.67 6.67
C ASN A 62 19.00 -1.87 7.60
N SER A 63 20.10 -2.53 8.00
CA SER A 63 20.03 -3.65 8.95
C SER A 63 19.47 -3.22 10.31
N GLN A 64 19.91 -2.06 10.82
CA GLN A 64 19.42 -1.54 12.10
C GLN A 64 17.96 -1.09 12.02
N LEU A 65 17.55 -0.43 10.95
CA LEU A 65 16.15 -0.03 10.73
C LEU A 65 15.23 -1.24 10.68
N ALA A 66 15.61 -2.28 9.92
CA ALA A 66 14.86 -3.53 9.86
C ALA A 66 14.69 -4.19 11.23
N GLN A 67 15.73 -4.18 12.07
CA GLN A 67 15.65 -4.73 13.42
C GLN A 67 14.72 -3.90 14.32
N MET A 68 14.80 -2.58 14.23
CA MET A 68 13.99 -1.67 15.05
C MET A 68 12.50 -1.78 14.75
N THR A 69 12.10 -1.93 13.48
CA THR A 69 10.67 -2.02 13.15
C THR A 69 10.01 -3.30 13.64
N MET A 70 10.77 -4.38 13.87
CA MET A 70 10.26 -5.60 14.51
C MET A 70 9.85 -5.38 15.98
N LEU A 71 10.39 -4.35 16.63
CA LEU A 71 10.14 -4.05 18.04
C LEU A 71 8.88 -3.20 18.26
N LEU A 72 8.25 -2.71 17.19
CA LEU A 72 6.98 -2.00 17.30
C LEU A 72 5.86 -2.97 17.69
N ALA A 73 5.03 -2.58 18.66
CA ALA A 73 3.91 -3.39 19.14
C ALA A 73 2.57 -2.85 18.61
N PRO A 74 1.64 -3.71 18.13
CA PRO A 74 1.87 -5.12 17.80
C PRO A 74 2.94 -5.27 16.70
N VAL A 75 3.59 -6.44 16.62
CA VAL A 75 4.70 -6.69 15.65
C VAL A 75 4.26 -6.19 14.28
N SER A 76 4.85 -5.07 13.88
CA SER A 76 4.44 -4.39 12.67
C SER A 76 4.99 -5.15 11.47
N CYS A 77 4.16 -5.44 10.47
CA CYS A 77 4.63 -5.91 9.16
C CYS A 77 5.38 -4.80 8.39
N LEU A 78 5.59 -3.63 9.02
CA LEU A 78 6.36 -2.53 8.48
C LEU A 78 7.85 -2.88 8.46
N HIS A 79 8.38 -3.03 7.25
CA HIS A 79 9.82 -3.18 7.03
C HIS A 79 10.35 -1.86 6.45
N LEU A 80 10.92 -1.01 7.32
CA LEU A 80 11.50 0.25 6.86
C LEU A 80 12.94 0.04 6.42
N THR A 81 13.21 0.45 5.19
CA THR A 81 14.55 0.60 4.63
C THR A 81 14.82 2.07 4.34
N LEU A 82 16.06 2.41 4.03
CA LEU A 82 16.42 3.74 3.57
C LEU A 82 15.59 4.12 2.33
N ASP A 83 15.41 3.20 1.38
CA ASP A 83 14.55 3.43 0.22
C ASP A 83 13.07 3.67 0.58
N SER A 84 12.60 3.11 1.70
CA SER A 84 11.26 3.40 2.21
C SER A 84 11.14 4.87 2.65
N LEU A 85 12.24 5.48 3.14
CA LEU A 85 12.25 6.88 3.56
C LEU A 85 12.10 7.84 2.38
N GLN A 86 12.60 7.49 1.19
CA GLN A 86 12.37 8.26 -0.03
C GLN A 86 10.86 8.43 -0.29
N SER A 87 10.09 7.37 -0.01
CA SER A 87 8.64 7.33 -0.18
C SER A 87 7.88 7.56 1.12
N ALA A 88 8.49 8.12 2.16
CA ALA A 88 7.89 8.25 3.48
C ALA A 88 6.54 8.96 3.46
N LYS A 89 6.45 10.08 2.73
CA LYS A 89 5.20 10.85 2.60
C LYS A 89 4.10 10.05 1.89
N TYR A 90 4.46 9.33 0.82
CA TYR A 90 3.54 8.41 0.14
C TYR A 90 3.04 7.32 1.09
N LEU A 91 3.95 6.67 1.83
CA LEU A 91 3.62 5.61 2.77
C LEU A 91 2.66 6.10 3.86
N LEU A 92 2.95 7.26 4.46
CA LEU A 92 2.10 7.86 5.47
C LEU A 92 0.69 8.16 4.92
N VAL A 93 0.60 8.86 3.81
CA VAL A 93 -0.70 9.25 3.23
C VAL A 93 -1.50 8.01 2.82
N ASN A 94 -0.85 7.01 2.22
CA ASN A 94 -1.51 5.76 1.86
C ASN A 94 -2.03 5.01 3.10
N THR A 95 -1.24 4.93 4.17
CA THR A 95 -1.66 4.31 5.43
C THR A 95 -2.84 5.04 6.06
N LEU A 96 -2.79 6.38 6.13
CA LEU A 96 -3.87 7.21 6.66
C LEU A 96 -5.17 7.03 5.87
N MET A 97 -5.07 7.09 4.53
CA MET A 97 -6.23 7.02 3.64
C MET A 97 -6.83 5.62 3.54
N SER A 98 -6.04 4.60 3.85
CA SER A 98 -6.50 3.21 3.90
C SER A 98 -7.07 2.81 5.27
N ASN A 99 -6.87 3.63 6.32
CA ASN A 99 -7.34 3.30 7.66
C ASN A 99 -8.83 3.68 7.83
N PRO A 100 -9.74 2.71 8.06
CA PRO A 100 -11.16 2.97 8.24
C PRO A 100 -11.49 3.72 9.54
N SER A 101 -10.56 3.73 10.51
CA SER A 101 -10.73 4.41 11.80
C SER A 101 -10.38 5.89 11.76
N LEU A 102 -9.78 6.39 10.67
CA LEU A 102 -9.49 7.81 10.52
C LEU A 102 -10.78 8.58 10.22
N SER A 103 -11.00 9.69 10.93
CA SER A 103 -12.22 10.49 10.74
C SER A 103 -12.32 11.06 9.33
N THR A 104 -13.52 11.06 8.77
CA THR A 104 -13.80 11.60 7.42
C THR A 104 -13.43 13.09 7.31
N GLN A 105 -13.55 13.84 8.41
CA GLN A 105 -13.12 15.24 8.48
C GLN A 105 -11.60 15.38 8.30
N LEU A 106 -10.79 14.56 8.99
CA LEU A 106 -9.34 14.58 8.85
C LEU A 106 -8.90 14.10 7.46
N GLN A 107 -9.55 13.07 6.91
CA GLN A 107 -9.31 12.65 5.53
C GLN A 107 -9.59 13.78 4.53
N GLY A 108 -10.69 14.51 4.70
CA GLY A 108 -11.05 15.65 3.85
C GLY A 108 -10.01 16.77 3.92
N LYS A 109 -9.60 17.16 5.13
CA LYS A 109 -8.55 18.16 5.33
C LYS A 109 -7.21 17.73 4.75
N LEU A 110 -6.78 16.49 4.98
CA LEU A 110 -5.55 15.95 4.42
C LEU A 110 -5.55 16.01 2.89
N ARG A 111 -6.67 15.67 2.24
CA ARG A 111 -6.84 15.81 0.78
C ARG A 111 -6.68 17.26 0.33
N VAL A 112 -7.33 18.21 1.01
CA VAL A 112 -7.23 19.65 0.68
C VAL A 112 -5.79 20.13 0.84
N THR A 113 -5.16 19.85 1.96
CA THR A 113 -3.76 20.24 2.23
C THR A 113 -2.80 19.68 1.18
N LEU A 114 -2.91 18.38 0.87
CA LEU A 114 -2.06 17.75 -0.15
C LEU A 114 -2.33 18.30 -1.55
N SER A 115 -3.59 18.62 -1.88
CA SER A 115 -3.96 19.18 -3.17
C SER A 115 -3.39 20.58 -3.43
N ASN A 116 -2.91 21.28 -2.39
CA ASN A 116 -2.24 22.57 -2.54
C ASN A 116 -0.78 22.43 -3.02
N THR A 117 -0.21 21.23 -2.97
CA THR A 117 1.17 20.96 -3.37
C THR A 117 1.21 20.04 -4.59
N GLN A 118 2.18 20.25 -5.49
CA GLN A 118 2.31 19.41 -6.69
C GLN A 118 2.63 17.94 -6.31
N ASP A 119 3.57 17.74 -5.40
CA ASP A 119 3.92 16.43 -4.82
C ASP A 119 2.70 15.74 -4.18
N GLY A 120 1.90 16.47 -3.39
CA GLY A 120 0.69 15.92 -2.78
C GLY A 120 -0.38 15.50 -3.80
N LYS A 121 -0.54 16.25 -4.91
CA LYS A 121 -1.45 15.84 -6.01
C LYS A 121 -1.02 14.53 -6.66
N GLU A 122 0.29 14.35 -6.88
CA GLU A 122 0.84 13.13 -7.46
C GLU A 122 0.59 11.93 -6.54
N ILE A 123 0.87 12.08 -5.24
CA ILE A 123 0.60 11.07 -4.22
C ILE A 123 -0.89 10.68 -4.20
N LEU A 124 -1.79 11.68 -4.17
CA LEU A 124 -3.24 11.43 -4.16
C LEU A 124 -3.71 10.71 -5.42
N SER A 125 -3.19 11.09 -6.60
CA SER A 125 -3.54 10.44 -7.87
C SER A 125 -3.10 8.97 -7.90
N LYS A 126 -1.91 8.68 -7.36
CA LYS A 126 -1.37 7.32 -7.27
C LYS A 126 -2.20 6.46 -6.31
N ILE A 127 -2.54 6.99 -5.13
CA ILE A 127 -3.41 6.29 -4.16
C ILE A 127 -4.79 6.04 -4.75
N GLN A 128 -5.38 7.02 -5.45
CA GLN A 128 -6.68 6.87 -6.10
C GLN A 128 -6.64 5.80 -7.19
N LEU A 129 -5.58 5.74 -7.99
CA LEU A 129 -5.38 4.70 -8.99
C LEU A 129 -5.26 3.32 -8.33
N GLU A 130 -4.43 3.17 -7.30
CA GLU A 130 -4.25 1.91 -6.57
C GLU A 130 -5.55 1.43 -5.91
N ASN A 131 -6.31 2.32 -5.29
CA ASN A 131 -7.61 2.00 -4.71
C ASN A 131 -8.63 1.62 -5.80
N SER A 132 -8.63 2.30 -6.94
CA SER A 132 -9.50 1.93 -8.07
C SER A 132 -9.17 0.54 -8.60
N ARG A 133 -7.87 0.22 -8.72
CA ARG A 133 -7.39 -1.11 -9.10
C ARG A 133 -7.82 -2.18 -8.11
N ARG A 134 -7.69 -1.92 -6.81
CA ARG A 134 -8.13 -2.82 -5.74
C ARG A 134 -9.64 -3.05 -5.80
N ASN A 135 -10.44 -1.99 -5.92
CA ASN A 135 -11.89 -2.09 -6.02
C ASN A 135 -12.32 -2.87 -7.27
N ASN A 136 -11.67 -2.63 -8.42
CA ASN A 136 -11.95 -3.39 -9.64
C ASN A 136 -11.63 -4.88 -9.44
N ALA A 137 -10.50 -5.22 -8.81
CA ALA A 137 -10.16 -6.61 -8.50
C ALA A 137 -11.17 -7.27 -7.53
N MET A 138 -11.65 -6.54 -6.52
CA MET A 138 -12.67 -7.04 -5.59
C MET A 138 -14.04 -7.21 -6.25
N ASN A 139 -14.47 -6.25 -7.09
CA ASN A 139 -15.72 -6.37 -7.86
C ASN A 139 -15.67 -7.54 -8.84
N PHE A 140 -14.50 -7.79 -9.45
CA PHE A 140 -14.28 -8.97 -10.28
C PHE A 140 -14.40 -10.25 -9.45
N PHE A 141 -13.78 -10.29 -8.28
CA PHE A 141 -13.88 -11.42 -7.37
C PHE A 141 -15.31 -11.72 -6.93
N GLU A 142 -16.07 -10.72 -6.51
CA GLU A 142 -17.49 -10.88 -6.15
C GLU A 142 -18.29 -11.43 -7.33
N SER A 143 -17.99 -10.98 -8.56
CA SER A 143 -18.65 -11.52 -9.75
C SER A 143 -18.28 -12.98 -10.05
N LEU A 144 -17.04 -13.40 -9.79
CA LEU A 144 -16.62 -14.80 -9.94
C LEU A 144 -17.28 -15.73 -8.90
N GLN A 145 -17.49 -15.25 -7.67
CA GLN A 145 -18.19 -16.02 -6.65
C GLN A 145 -19.68 -16.22 -6.99
N GLN A 146 -20.29 -15.25 -7.68
CA GLN A 146 -21.68 -15.33 -8.12
C GLN A 146 -21.86 -16.17 -9.40
N SER A 147 -20.83 -16.27 -10.24
CA SER A 147 -20.86 -17.00 -11.51
C SER A 147 -20.43 -18.47 -11.40
N SER A 148 -20.48 -19.08 -10.21
CA SER A 148 -20.05 -20.48 -10.01
C SER A 148 -20.96 -21.53 -10.68
N GLU A 149 -21.97 -21.11 -11.43
CA GLU A 149 -22.80 -21.99 -12.25
C GLU A 149 -22.41 -21.88 -13.74
N SER A 150 -21.70 -22.92 -14.19
CA SER A 150 -21.61 -23.41 -15.57
C SER A 150 -21.19 -22.41 -16.67
N THR A 151 -20.00 -22.61 -17.24
CA THR A 151 -19.81 -22.38 -18.68
C THR A 151 -18.59 -23.12 -19.21
N GLU A 152 -18.83 -24.29 -19.83
CA GLU A 152 -17.96 -24.85 -20.85
C GLU A 152 -18.16 -24.02 -22.13
N LYS A 153 -17.31 -23.00 -22.36
CA LYS A 153 -17.20 -22.33 -23.66
C LYS A 153 -15.74 -22.37 -24.10
N GLU A 154 -15.55 -22.60 -25.40
CA GLU A 154 -14.24 -22.74 -26.04
C GLU A 154 -13.27 -21.60 -25.67
N LEU A 155 -12.08 -22.01 -25.26
CA LEU A 155 -11.04 -21.16 -24.69
C LEU A 155 -10.19 -20.51 -25.81
N GLU A 156 -10.71 -19.46 -26.43
CA GLU A 156 -9.99 -18.78 -27.53
C GLU A 156 -9.19 -17.54 -27.09
N SER A 157 -9.36 -17.05 -25.86
CA SER A 157 -8.66 -15.85 -25.38
C SER A 157 -7.87 -16.07 -24.08
N PRO A 158 -6.71 -15.39 -23.88
CA PRO A 158 -5.99 -15.40 -22.61
C PRO A 158 -6.84 -14.95 -21.41
N ALA A 159 -7.87 -14.13 -21.65
CA ALA A 159 -8.83 -13.73 -20.62
C ALA A 159 -9.74 -14.91 -20.21
N ASN A 160 -10.19 -15.75 -21.16
CA ASN A 160 -10.99 -16.95 -20.86
C ASN A 160 -10.19 -17.94 -20.00
N PHE A 161 -8.93 -18.20 -20.37
CA PHE A 161 -8.06 -19.10 -19.60
C PHE A 161 -7.90 -18.64 -18.17
N LEU A 162 -7.67 -17.34 -17.98
CA LEU A 162 -7.46 -16.78 -16.66
C LEU A 162 -8.74 -16.75 -15.82
N VAL A 163 -9.89 -16.43 -16.42
CA VAL A 163 -11.21 -16.50 -15.75
C VAL A 163 -11.49 -17.94 -15.30
N HIS A 164 -11.34 -18.92 -16.19
CA HIS A 164 -11.60 -20.33 -15.88
C HIS A 164 -10.64 -20.87 -14.80
N HIS A 165 -9.37 -20.49 -14.86
CA HIS A 165 -8.39 -20.81 -13.81
C HIS A 165 -8.78 -20.21 -12.46
N LEU A 166 -9.22 -18.96 -12.43
CA LEU A 166 -9.65 -18.30 -11.20
C LEU A 166 -10.93 -18.95 -10.63
N ILE A 167 -11.91 -19.29 -11.46
CA ILE A 167 -13.14 -20.03 -11.04
C ILE A 167 -12.78 -21.39 -10.44
N ASN A 168 -11.87 -22.14 -11.07
CA ASN A 168 -11.43 -23.44 -10.56
C ASN A 168 -10.67 -23.33 -9.23
N ILE A 169 -9.91 -22.25 -9.03
CA ILE A 169 -9.26 -22.03 -7.74
C ILE A 169 -10.26 -21.56 -6.68
N VAL A 170 -11.26 -20.73 -7.02
CA VAL A 170 -12.36 -20.34 -6.09
C VAL A 170 -13.00 -21.60 -5.51
N SER A 171 -13.39 -22.55 -6.36
CA SER A 171 -14.08 -23.77 -5.93
C SER A 171 -13.22 -24.67 -5.04
N CYS A 172 -11.89 -24.57 -5.16
CA CYS A 172 -10.93 -25.33 -4.35
C CYS A 172 -10.41 -24.56 -3.12
N ALA A 173 -10.70 -23.26 -3.00
CA ALA A 173 -10.13 -22.40 -1.97
C ALA A 173 -10.82 -22.59 -0.61
N LYS A 174 -10.10 -23.18 0.35
CA LYS A 174 -10.59 -23.38 1.74
C LYS A 174 -10.63 -22.09 2.59
N LYS A 175 -9.94 -21.01 2.17
CA LYS A 175 -9.84 -19.75 2.91
C LYS A 175 -10.02 -18.56 1.97
N LYS A 176 -11.03 -17.73 2.24
CA LYS A 176 -11.42 -16.57 1.43
C LYS A 176 -10.28 -15.54 1.31
N ASP A 177 -9.69 -15.14 2.43
CA ASP A 177 -8.65 -14.09 2.47
C ASP A 177 -7.39 -14.44 1.65
N ARG A 178 -7.00 -15.72 1.65
CA ARG A 178 -5.83 -16.19 0.89
C ARG A 178 -6.10 -16.16 -0.61
N PHE A 179 -7.33 -16.47 -0.99
CA PHE A 179 -7.76 -16.42 -2.38
C PHE A 179 -7.92 -14.98 -2.88
N GLU A 180 -8.47 -14.08 -2.05
CA GLU A 180 -8.53 -12.64 -2.32
C GLU A 180 -7.13 -12.05 -2.55
N SER A 181 -6.17 -12.41 -1.71
CA SER A 181 -4.77 -11.99 -1.86
C SER A 181 -4.15 -12.50 -3.17
N TYR A 182 -4.47 -13.73 -3.58
CA TYR A 182 -4.02 -14.31 -4.84
C TYR A 182 -4.63 -13.58 -6.06
N CYS A 183 -5.94 -13.34 -6.05
CA CYS A 183 -6.63 -12.60 -7.10
C CYS A 183 -6.08 -11.19 -7.24
N TYR A 184 -5.87 -10.49 -6.12
CA TYR A 184 -5.26 -9.16 -6.12
C TYR A 184 -3.87 -9.19 -6.76
N ALA A 185 -3.02 -10.15 -6.40
CA ALA A 185 -1.68 -10.30 -6.98
C ALA A 185 -1.73 -10.58 -8.50
N VAL A 186 -2.67 -11.39 -8.96
CA VAL A 186 -2.88 -11.69 -10.39
C VAL A 186 -3.34 -10.42 -11.13
N CYS A 187 -4.33 -9.70 -10.61
CA CYS A 187 -4.85 -8.47 -11.21
C CYS A 187 -3.79 -7.35 -11.23
N ASP A 188 -3.04 -7.17 -10.15
CA ASP A 188 -1.94 -6.18 -10.09
C ASP A 188 -0.85 -6.50 -11.11
N LYS A 189 -0.48 -7.77 -11.25
CA LYS A 189 0.52 -8.21 -12.23
C LYS A 189 0.05 -7.99 -13.67
N LEU A 190 -1.22 -8.25 -13.98
CA LEU A 190 -1.80 -7.99 -15.30
C LEU A 190 -1.82 -6.51 -15.63
N MET A 191 -2.25 -5.67 -14.69
CA MET A 191 -2.32 -4.22 -14.87
C MET A 191 -0.94 -3.55 -14.99
N ARG A 192 0.13 -4.21 -14.53
CA ARG A 192 1.51 -3.76 -14.70
C ARG A 192 2.18 -4.29 -15.97
N SER A 193 1.67 -5.37 -16.56
CA SER A 193 2.21 -5.96 -17.78
C SER A 193 1.75 -5.25 -19.06
N THR A 194 2.65 -5.12 -20.03
CA THR A 194 2.37 -4.57 -21.37
C THR A 194 1.31 -5.43 -22.05
N GLY A 195 0.16 -4.85 -22.39
CA GLY A 195 -0.99 -5.56 -22.97
C GLY A 195 -1.89 -6.30 -21.97
N GLY A 196 -1.46 -6.48 -20.71
CA GLY A 196 -2.27 -7.15 -19.69
C GLY A 196 -3.51 -6.37 -19.26
N ASN A 197 -3.52 -5.04 -19.45
CA ASN A 197 -4.73 -4.24 -19.25
C ASN A 197 -5.85 -4.63 -20.24
N GLY A 198 -5.49 -5.01 -21.48
CA GLY A 198 -6.46 -5.51 -22.47
C GLY A 198 -7.06 -6.85 -22.06
N VAL A 199 -6.23 -7.75 -21.52
CA VAL A 199 -6.68 -9.03 -20.95
C VAL A 199 -7.61 -8.78 -19.76
N PHE A 200 -7.21 -7.91 -18.82
CA PHE A 200 -8.01 -7.55 -17.64
C PHE A 200 -9.38 -6.98 -18.02
N VAL A 201 -9.43 -6.00 -18.94
CA VAL A 201 -10.69 -5.43 -19.44
C VAL A 201 -11.56 -6.49 -20.11
N ASN A 202 -10.96 -7.39 -20.89
CA ASN A 202 -11.70 -8.46 -21.54
C ASN A 202 -12.27 -9.48 -20.53
N MET A 203 -11.62 -9.72 -19.38
CA MET A 203 -12.18 -10.55 -18.31
C MET A 203 -13.53 -10.03 -17.78
N PHE A 204 -13.72 -8.70 -17.72
CA PHE A 204 -15.02 -8.12 -17.31
C PHE A 204 -16.08 -8.17 -18.40
N LYS A 205 -15.67 -8.32 -19.67
CA LYS A 205 -16.58 -8.42 -20.83
C LYS A 205 -17.08 -9.84 -21.08
N LEU A 206 -16.45 -10.85 -20.46
CA LEU A 206 -16.82 -12.26 -20.56
C LEU A 206 -17.98 -12.66 -19.63
N LYS A 207 -18.69 -11.68 -19.07
CA LYS A 207 -19.96 -11.89 -18.37
C LYS A 207 -21.04 -12.38 -19.32
#